data_AF-A0A0N4UME3-F1
#
_entry.id   AF-A0A0N4UME3-F1
#
_cell.length_a   1.000
_cell.length_b   1.000
_cell.length_c   1.000
_cell.angle_alpha   90.00
_cell.angle_beta   90.00
_cell.angle_gamma   90.00
#
_symmetry.space_group_name_H-M   'P 1'
#
loop_
_entity.id
_entity.type
_entity.pdbx_description
1 polymer ?
#
loop_
_entity_poly.entity_id
_entity_poly.type
_entity_poly.pdbx_seq_one_letter_code
_entity_poly.pdbx_strand_id
1 'polypeptide(L)'
;MAYKVHENCMKAELKRLAISMCPSTCAMCCLTKQFNCSDDPASAAACTNLTVAMCNDANFQPIAIRKCPKRCGFCDRPASTTPSQRTCVDRPNCAQFTHLCNTPPYSTTLKQQCPIICRGTC
;
A
#
# COMPACT_ATOMS: atom_id res chain seq x y z
N MET A 1 -27.19 3.78 22.27
CA MET A 1 -26.00 2.99 22.68
C MET A 1 -24.89 3.94 23.10
N ALA A 2 -24.65 4.14 24.40
CA ALA A 2 -23.45 4.83 24.87
C ALA A 2 -22.34 3.78 24.95
N TYR A 3 -21.27 3.94 24.18
CA TYR A 3 -20.08 3.10 24.32
C TYR A 3 -19.52 3.35 25.73
N LYS A 4 -19.64 2.36 26.63
CA LYS A 4 -19.13 2.50 28.00
C LYS A 4 -17.63 2.21 27.97
N VAL A 5 -16.85 3.24 27.72
CA VAL A 5 -15.38 3.16 27.83
C VAL A 5 -15.02 2.85 29.27
N HIS A 6 -14.13 1.89 29.46
CA HIS A 6 -13.61 1.57 30.78
C HIS A 6 -12.82 2.76 31.35
N GLU A 7 -12.94 3.06 32.63
CA GLU A 7 -12.23 4.18 33.30
C GLU A 7 -10.70 4.13 33.08
N ASN A 8 -10.13 2.92 33.02
CA ASN A 8 -8.72 2.69 32.72
C ASN A 8 -8.28 3.24 31.35
N CYS A 9 -9.18 3.38 30.37
CA CYS A 9 -8.84 4.01 29.10
C CYS A 9 -8.57 5.51 29.23
N MET A 10 -9.13 6.15 30.26
CA MET A 10 -8.99 7.59 30.52
C MET A 10 -7.80 7.91 31.45
N LYS A 11 -7.20 6.91 32.11
CA LYS A 11 -6.01 7.10 32.93
C LYS A 11 -4.83 7.52 32.04
N ALA A 12 -4.20 8.66 32.34
CA ALA A 12 -3.13 9.23 31.53
C ALA A 12 -1.97 8.25 31.28
N GLU A 13 -1.62 7.46 32.30
CA GLU A 13 -0.56 6.45 32.24
C GLU A 13 -0.92 5.27 31.33
N LEU A 14 -2.19 4.86 31.33
CA LEU A 14 -2.71 3.76 30.52
C LEU A 14 -3.15 4.21 29.12
N LYS A 15 -3.29 5.51 28.87
CA LYS A 15 -3.74 6.04 27.57
C LYS A 15 -2.85 5.57 26.41
N ARG A 16 -1.52 5.56 26.61
CA ARG A 16 -0.60 5.02 25.58
C ARG A 16 -0.83 3.53 25.32
N LEU A 17 -1.07 2.76 26.38
CA LEU A 17 -1.40 1.34 26.29
C LEU A 17 -2.77 1.12 25.62
N ALA A 18 -3.76 1.96 25.95
CA ALA A 18 -5.08 1.94 25.37
C ALA A 18 -5.04 2.17 23.86
N ILE A 19 -4.25 3.15 23.39
CA ILE A 19 -4.05 3.40 21.95
C ILE A 19 -3.36 2.20 21.30
N SER A 20 -2.31 1.64 21.92
CA SER A 20 -1.52 0.58 21.28
C SER A 20 -2.13 -0.83 21.34
N MET A 21 -2.84 -1.18 22.40
CA MET A 21 -3.32 -2.55 22.67
C MET A 21 -4.83 -2.69 22.59
N CYS A 22 -5.58 -1.66 22.97
CA CYS A 22 -7.05 -1.72 23.03
C CYS A 22 -7.73 -0.52 22.35
N PRO A 23 -7.33 -0.12 21.14
CA PRO A 23 -7.84 1.10 20.52
C PRO A 23 -9.35 1.01 20.27
N SER A 24 -9.88 -0.15 19.88
CA SER A 24 -11.32 -0.35 19.67
C SER A 24 -12.10 -0.29 20.98
N THR A 25 -11.62 -0.98 22.03
CA THR A 25 -12.27 -1.01 23.35
C THR A 25 -12.30 0.37 24.01
N CYS A 26 -11.23 1.15 23.82
CA CYS A 26 -11.13 2.50 24.35
C CYS A 26 -11.63 3.59 23.39
N ALA A 27 -12.18 3.22 22.22
CA ALA A 27 -12.61 4.13 21.16
C ALA A 27 -11.52 5.12 20.70
N MET A 28 -10.25 4.69 20.71
CA MET A 28 -9.06 5.46 20.33
C MET A 28 -8.42 5.00 19.00
N CYS A 29 -9.12 4.26 18.14
CA CYS A 29 -8.59 3.84 16.83
C CYS A 29 -7.99 5.01 16.04
N CYS A 30 -8.67 6.16 16.02
CA CYS A 30 -8.20 7.37 15.34
C CYS A 30 -6.86 7.93 15.84
N LEU A 31 -6.42 7.55 17.04
CA LEU A 31 -5.13 7.96 17.60
C LEU A 31 -3.99 6.97 17.31
N THR A 32 -4.31 5.81 16.75
CA THR A 32 -3.29 4.81 16.40
C THR A 32 -2.59 5.18 15.10
N LYS A 33 -1.33 4.76 14.94
CA LYS A 33 -0.56 4.97 13.70
C LYS A 33 -1.28 4.46 12.46
N GLN A 34 -2.05 3.37 12.61
CA GLN A 34 -2.81 2.74 11.54
C GLN A 34 -3.93 3.62 10.97
N PHE A 35 -4.48 4.55 11.77
CA PHE A 35 -5.58 5.44 11.37
C PHE A 35 -5.19 6.94 11.46
N ASN A 36 -3.93 7.25 11.77
CA ASN A 36 -3.44 8.62 11.94
C ASN A 36 -2.92 9.21 10.62
N CYS A 37 -3.71 9.13 9.56
CA CYS A 37 -3.46 9.79 8.28
C CYS A 37 -4.78 10.27 7.68
N SER A 38 -4.72 10.86 6.48
CA SER A 38 -5.90 11.34 5.76
C SER A 38 -6.20 10.43 4.58
N ASP A 39 -7.49 10.23 4.30
CA ASP A 39 -7.93 9.61 3.05
C ASP A 39 -7.67 10.57 1.87
N ASP A 40 -7.55 10.01 0.66
CA ASP A 40 -7.43 10.78 -0.58
C ASP A 40 -8.70 11.63 -0.78
N PRO A 41 -8.58 12.96 -0.92
CA PRO A 41 -9.75 13.83 -1.04
C PRO A 41 -10.57 13.51 -2.28
N ALA A 42 -9.95 13.03 -3.36
CA ALA A 42 -10.66 12.61 -4.58
C ALA A 42 -11.49 11.33 -4.39
N SER A 43 -11.29 10.58 -3.31
CA SER A 43 -12.05 9.38 -2.99
C SER A 43 -12.70 9.40 -1.60
N ALA A 44 -12.73 10.54 -0.91
CA ALA A 44 -13.34 10.69 0.41
C ALA A 44 -14.80 10.18 0.46
N ALA A 45 -15.60 10.43 -0.58
CA ALA A 45 -16.97 9.92 -0.70
C ALA A 45 -17.02 8.38 -0.82
N ALA A 46 -16.08 7.79 -1.55
CA ALA A 46 -15.94 6.34 -1.67
C ALA A 46 -15.46 5.72 -0.36
N CYS A 47 -14.50 6.35 0.33
CA CYS A 47 -14.02 5.92 1.65
C CYS A 47 -15.14 5.96 2.70
N THR A 48 -16.08 6.91 2.60
CA THR A 48 -17.22 7.00 3.52
C THR A 48 -18.16 5.79 3.38
N ASN A 49 -18.38 5.31 2.15
CA ASN A 49 -19.19 4.13 1.86
C ASN A 49 -18.41 2.80 1.96
N LEU A 50 -17.12 2.86 2.24
CA LEU A 50 -16.27 1.69 2.28
C LEU A 50 -16.57 0.84 3.53
N THR A 51 -16.76 -0.46 3.32
CA THR A 51 -16.97 -1.45 4.38
C THR A 51 -15.65 -2.13 4.77
N VAL A 52 -15.59 -2.64 6.00
CA VAL A 52 -14.42 -3.40 6.50
C VAL A 52 -14.14 -4.64 5.63
N ALA A 53 -15.18 -5.25 5.05
CA ALA A 53 -15.02 -6.36 4.11
C ALA A 53 -14.17 -5.97 2.89
N MET A 54 -14.43 -4.79 2.31
CA MET A 54 -13.63 -4.29 1.18
C MET A 54 -12.19 -3.98 1.57
N CYS A 55 -11.94 -3.47 2.78
CA CYS A 55 -10.58 -3.28 3.28
C CYS A 55 -9.80 -4.60 3.43
N ASN A 56 -10.49 -5.71 3.70
CA ASN A 56 -9.87 -7.04 3.82
C ASN A 56 -9.70 -7.76 2.48
N ASP A 57 -10.28 -7.24 1.39
CA ASP A 57 -10.13 -7.83 0.06
C ASP A 57 -8.72 -7.56 -0.49
N ALA A 58 -7.98 -8.63 -0.83
CA ALA A 58 -6.59 -8.53 -1.30
C ALA A 58 -6.46 -7.76 -2.62
N ASN A 59 -7.47 -7.77 -3.49
CA ASN A 59 -7.46 -7.01 -4.73
C ASN A 59 -7.77 -5.54 -4.48
N PHE A 60 -8.59 -5.24 -3.48
CA PHE A 60 -8.93 -3.87 -3.10
C PHE A 60 -7.87 -3.24 -2.18
N GLN A 61 -7.11 -4.03 -1.40
CA GLN A 61 -6.05 -3.54 -0.52
C GLN A 61 -5.10 -2.52 -1.17
N PRO A 62 -4.51 -2.72 -2.36
CA PRO A 62 -3.64 -1.70 -2.98
C PRO A 62 -4.38 -0.38 -3.24
N ILE A 63 -5.66 -0.44 -3.61
CA ILE A 63 -6.51 0.73 -3.81
C ILE A 63 -6.83 1.37 -2.45
N ALA A 64 -7.23 0.59 -1.45
CA ALA A 64 -7.52 1.04 -0.10
C ALA A 64 -6.34 1.73 0.56
N ILE A 65 -5.13 1.16 0.46
CA ILE A 65 -3.92 1.76 1.04
C ILE A 65 -3.61 3.11 0.35
N ARG A 66 -3.87 3.24 -0.97
CA ARG A 66 -3.61 4.48 -1.71
C ARG A 66 -4.71 5.53 -1.54
N LYS A 67 -5.97 5.12 -1.43
CA LYS A 67 -7.15 5.99 -1.47
C LYS A 67 -7.80 6.19 -0.11
N CYS A 68 -7.99 5.12 0.65
CA CYS A 68 -8.69 5.13 1.92
C CYS A 68 -7.86 4.58 3.09
N PRO A 69 -6.58 5.00 3.27
CA PRO A 69 -5.72 4.41 4.28
C PRO A 69 -6.24 4.66 5.69
N LYS A 70 -6.85 5.84 5.94
CA LYS A 70 -7.41 6.16 7.25
C LYS A 70 -8.62 5.29 7.53
N ARG A 71 -9.55 5.16 6.59
CA ARG A 71 -10.76 4.35 6.80
C ARG A 71 -10.44 2.87 7.06
N CYS A 72 -9.46 2.31 6.35
CA CYS A 72 -9.11 0.90 6.46
C CYS A 72 -8.04 0.56 7.52
N GLY A 73 -7.40 1.55 8.14
CA GLY A 73 -6.32 1.29 9.09
C GLY A 73 -4.96 0.99 8.42
N PHE A 74 -4.72 1.50 7.21
CA PHE A 74 -3.50 1.29 6.44
C PHE A 74 -2.50 2.44 6.49
N CYS A 75 -2.68 3.44 7.35
CA CYS A 75 -1.72 4.56 7.45
C CYS A 75 -0.30 4.12 7.87
N ASP A 76 -0.18 3.02 8.61
CA ASP A 76 1.10 2.43 9.01
C ASP A 76 1.63 1.41 7.99
N ARG A 77 0.80 0.98 7.04
CA ARG A 77 1.27 0.22 5.88
C ARG A 77 1.73 1.24 4.85
N PRO A 78 3.03 1.42 4.58
CA PRO A 78 3.39 2.05 3.33
C PRO A 78 2.65 1.26 2.25
N ALA A 79 1.86 1.95 1.41
CA ALA A 79 1.52 1.38 0.10
C ALA A 79 2.82 0.74 -0.36
N SER A 80 2.81 -0.56 -0.64
CA SER A 80 4.02 -1.26 -1.06
C SER A 80 4.50 -0.57 -2.33
N THR A 81 5.25 0.51 -2.16
CA THR A 81 6.37 0.89 -2.95
C THR A 81 7.31 -0.28 -2.73
N THR A 82 7.03 -1.39 -3.42
CA THR A 82 7.98 -1.85 -4.41
C THR A 82 8.09 -0.68 -5.39
N PRO A 83 8.97 0.33 -5.16
CA PRO A 83 9.26 1.29 -6.22
C PRO A 83 9.80 0.42 -7.33
N SER A 84 9.03 0.22 -8.42
CA SER A 84 9.38 -0.60 -9.59
C SER A 84 10.64 -1.38 -9.30
N GLN A 85 10.54 -2.45 -8.51
CA GLN A 85 11.68 -3.34 -8.38
C GLN A 85 11.80 -3.75 -9.83
N ARG A 86 12.78 -3.19 -10.55
CA ARG A 86 13.15 -3.68 -11.86
C ARG A 86 13.69 -5.05 -11.54
N THR A 87 12.79 -6.00 -11.27
CA THR A 87 13.09 -7.40 -11.37
C THR A 87 13.60 -7.47 -12.79
N CYS A 88 14.89 -7.73 -12.92
CA CYS A 88 15.57 -7.92 -14.19
C CYS A 88 14.88 -9.12 -14.83
N VAL A 89 13.77 -8.87 -15.53
CA VAL A 89 12.95 -9.89 -16.18
C VAL A 89 12.80 -9.46 -17.62
N ASP A 90 13.05 -10.41 -18.51
CA ASP A 90 12.79 -10.21 -19.92
C ASP A 90 11.29 -10.18 -20.16
N ARG A 91 10.86 -9.24 -21.01
CA ARG A 91 9.50 -9.24 -21.56
C ARG A 91 9.29 -10.50 -22.41
N PRO A 92 8.06 -11.01 -22.57
CA PRO A 92 7.83 -12.15 -23.47
C PRO A 92 8.35 -11.84 -24.88
N ASN A 93 8.84 -12.87 -25.58
CA ASN A 93 9.39 -12.81 -26.94
C ASN A 93 10.78 -12.19 -27.10
N CYS A 94 11.48 -11.80 -26.02
CA CYS A 94 12.83 -11.27 -26.10
C CYS A 94 13.84 -12.21 -26.81
N ALA A 95 13.67 -13.54 -26.73
CA ALA A 95 14.45 -14.53 -27.47
C ALA A 95 14.46 -14.31 -28.99
N GLN A 96 13.35 -13.81 -29.54
CA GLN A 96 13.20 -13.57 -30.98
C GLN A 96 13.99 -12.34 -31.44
N PHE A 97 14.21 -11.38 -30.55
CA PHE A 97 14.85 -10.10 -30.85
C PHE A 97 16.33 -10.04 -30.42
N THR A 98 16.90 -11.17 -30.03
CA THR A 98 18.32 -11.30 -29.63
C THR A 98 19.29 -10.71 -30.66
N HIS A 99 19.01 -10.93 -31.95
CA HIS A 99 19.79 -10.38 -33.07
C HIS A 99 19.72 -8.84 -33.18
N LEU A 100 18.72 -8.20 -32.56
CA LEU A 100 18.54 -6.75 -32.55
C LEU A 100 19.15 -6.07 -31.31
N CYS A 101 19.61 -6.83 -30.31
CA CYS A 101 20.19 -6.29 -29.08
C CYS A 101 21.41 -5.37 -29.33
N ASN A 102 22.14 -5.58 -30.43
CA ASN A 102 23.28 -4.77 -30.85
C ASN A 102 23.00 -3.92 -32.10
N THR A 103 21.76 -3.92 -32.60
CA THR A 103 21.39 -3.16 -33.81
C THR A 103 20.70 -1.86 -33.40
N PRO A 104 21.33 -0.69 -33.57
CA PRO A 104 20.62 0.58 -33.43
C PRO A 104 19.57 0.71 -34.54
N PRO A 105 18.39 1.31 -34.26
CA PRO A 105 18.01 1.99 -33.02
C PRO A 105 17.37 1.08 -31.95
N TYR A 106 17.17 -0.22 -32.23
CA TYR A 106 16.43 -1.13 -31.33
C TYR A 106 17.22 -1.54 -30.08
N SER A 107 18.56 -1.49 -30.13
CA SER A 107 19.44 -1.93 -29.05
C SER A 107 19.15 -1.27 -27.70
N THR A 108 18.80 0.02 -27.67
CA THR A 108 18.47 0.75 -26.42
C THR A 108 17.16 0.25 -25.82
N THR A 109 16.13 0.13 -26.65
CA THR A 109 14.80 -0.35 -26.25
C THR A 109 14.87 -1.80 -25.76
N LEU A 110 15.58 -2.67 -26.49
CA LEU A 110 15.71 -4.08 -26.13
C LEU A 110 16.60 -4.27 -24.89
N LYS A 111 17.66 -3.47 -24.69
CA LYS A 111 18.43 -3.54 -23.42
C LYS A 111 17.60 -3.14 -22.20
N GLN A 112 16.61 -2.25 -22.37
CA GLN A 112 15.68 -1.89 -21.29
C GLN A 112 14.57 -2.93 -21.08
N GLN A 113 14.04 -3.50 -22.17
CA GLN A 113 12.91 -4.44 -22.12
C GLN A 113 13.32 -5.91 -21.91
N CYS A 114 14.55 -6.24 -22.30
CA CYS A 114 15.13 -7.58 -22.32
C CYS A 114 16.53 -7.58 -21.66
N PRO A 115 16.66 -7.16 -20.38
CA PRO A 115 17.96 -6.93 -19.76
C PRO A 115 18.78 -8.21 -19.58
N ILE A 116 18.14 -9.38 -19.43
CA ILE A 116 18.85 -10.65 -19.25
C ILE A 116 19.48 -11.06 -20.58
N ILE A 117 18.68 -11.12 -21.65
CA ILE A 117 19.14 -11.67 -22.93
C ILE A 117 20.04 -10.69 -23.69
N CYS A 118 19.74 -9.39 -23.63
CA CYS A 118 20.55 -8.35 -24.27
C CYS A 118 21.69 -7.83 -23.39
N ARG A 119 21.92 -8.45 -22.21
CA ARG A 119 22.87 -8.00 -21.18
C ARG A 119 22.75 -6.50 -20.90
N GLY A 120 21.52 -6.03 -20.80
CA GLY A 120 21.19 -4.64 -20.46
C GLY A 120 21.33 -4.38 -18.97
N THR A 121 21.25 -3.11 -18.58
CA THR A 121 21.21 -2.70 -17.18
C THR A 121 19.76 -2.53 -16.71
N CYS A 122 19.37 -3.30 -15.70
CA CYS A 122 18.32 -2.89 -14.78
C CYS A 122 18.94 -1.97 -13.70
#